data_AF-A0A2N2YBS7-F1
#
_entry.id   AF-A0A2N2YBS7-F1
#
_cell.length_a   1.000
_cell.length_b   1.000
_cell.length_c   1.000
_cell.angle_alpha   90.00
_cell.angle_beta   90.00
_cell.angle_gamma   90.00
#
_symmetry.space_group_name_H-M   'P 1'
#
loop_
_entity.id
_entity.type
_entity.pdbx_description
1 polymer ?
#
loop_
_entity_poly.entity_id
_entity_poly.type
_entity_poly.pdbx_seq_one_letter_code
_entity_poly.pdbx_strand_id
1 'polypeptide(L)'
;MRYFIFSIFALFVIEANSQNYEELLIISIEVEKNKGLHKIQNDYWVVSINSWTNPNEKSLYPFNIEGFSATDLDECCIDKELILFNPTTSESFDFEDGFLQSQNNLLSLVKENRTKVQTINKKWKSGIREKITIYVTPVNGIFCTCEVKHKNEHIDIGFEGEILMPISDFEYNPIFLKSDLYKNILVCTYLIFKKLIACPFLRQR
;
A
#
# COMPACT_ATOMS: atom_id res chain seq x y z
N MET A 1 -21.09 52.84 -28.07
CA MET A 1 -21.49 51.58 -28.75
C MET A 1 -20.21 50.77 -28.96
N ARG A 2 -19.99 49.70 -28.19
CA ARG A 2 -20.36 48.30 -28.52
C ARG A 2 -19.30 47.71 -29.49
N TYR A 3 -18.47 46.70 -29.24
CA TYR A 3 -18.34 45.56 -28.29
C TYR A 3 -16.80 45.23 -28.23
N PHE A 4 -16.12 44.91 -27.12
CA PHE A 4 -16.18 43.73 -26.24
C PHE A 4 -16.04 42.37 -26.94
N ILE A 5 -14.80 41.91 -27.18
CA ILE A 5 -14.39 40.49 -27.31
C ILE A 5 -12.89 40.45 -26.90
N PHE A 6 -12.51 40.46 -25.63
CA PHE A 6 -12.44 39.32 -24.69
C PHE A 6 -11.79 38.05 -25.25
N SER A 7 -10.48 37.94 -24.96
CA SER A 7 -9.80 36.75 -24.41
C SER A 7 -10.11 35.39 -25.06
N ILE A 8 -9.27 35.01 -26.03
CA ILE A 8 -9.00 33.59 -26.33
C ILE A 8 -7.71 33.23 -25.57
N PHE A 9 -7.77 33.25 -24.23
CA PHE A 9 -7.01 32.29 -23.45
C PHE A 9 -7.91 31.06 -23.38
N ALA A 10 -7.82 30.23 -24.42
CA ALA A 10 -8.30 28.87 -24.31
C ALA A 10 -7.54 28.24 -23.15
N LEU A 11 -8.23 28.15 -22.01
CA LEU A 11 -7.90 27.29 -20.91
C LEU A 11 -7.60 25.91 -21.51
N PHE A 12 -6.31 25.59 -21.62
CA PHE A 12 -5.91 24.22 -21.41
C PHE A 12 -6.34 23.91 -19.98
N VAL A 13 -7.53 23.35 -19.87
CA VAL A 13 -7.92 22.56 -18.71
C VAL A 13 -6.93 21.40 -18.75
N ILE A 14 -5.82 21.56 -18.04
CA ILE A 14 -5.05 20.41 -17.60
C ILE A 14 -6.05 19.68 -16.71
N GLU A 15 -6.65 18.62 -17.24
CA GLU A 15 -7.20 17.55 -16.41
C GLU A 15 -6.00 17.03 -15.62
N ALA A 16 -5.73 17.68 -14.50
CA ALA A 16 -4.83 17.16 -13.49
C ALA A 16 -5.57 15.94 -12.96
N ASN A 17 -5.31 14.78 -13.57
CA ASN A 17 -5.64 13.50 -12.97
C ASN A 17 -5.15 13.58 -11.52
N SER A 18 -6.05 13.22 -10.62
CA SER A 18 -5.93 13.31 -9.15
C SER A 18 -4.80 12.42 -8.63
N GLN A 19 -3.56 12.74 -8.96
CA GLN A 19 -2.37 12.19 -8.32
C GLN A 19 -2.30 12.79 -6.92
N ASN A 20 -2.81 12.05 -5.95
CA ASN A 20 -2.85 12.48 -4.57
C ASN A 20 -1.46 12.26 -3.95
N TYR A 21 -0.82 13.36 -3.57
CA TYR A 21 0.38 13.30 -2.76
C TYR A 21 -0.04 12.90 -1.34
N GLU A 22 0.26 11.67 -0.95
CA GLU A 22 -0.18 11.10 0.32
C GLU A 22 0.98 10.93 1.30
N GLU A 23 0.70 11.15 2.58
CA GLU A 23 1.58 10.76 3.68
C GLU A 23 1.11 9.41 4.23
N LEU A 24 1.94 8.38 4.07
CA LEU A 24 1.66 7.01 4.48
C LEU A 24 2.65 6.54 5.54
N LEU A 25 2.18 5.66 6.43
CA LEU A 25 3.03 4.82 7.26
C LEU A 25 3.04 3.40 6.69
N ILE A 26 4.13 3.04 6.01
CA ILE A 26 4.35 1.68 5.51
C ILE A 26 4.77 0.79 6.67
N ILE A 27 4.10 -0.33 6.82
CA ILE A 27 4.39 -1.38 7.81
C ILE A 27 4.99 -2.55 7.04
N SER A 28 6.22 -2.93 7.39
CA SER A 28 6.88 -4.12 6.85
C SER A 28 6.87 -5.25 7.87
N ILE A 29 6.40 -6.43 7.46
CA ILE A 29 6.37 -7.63 8.30
C ILE A 29 7.34 -8.65 7.71
N GLU A 30 8.47 -8.87 8.38
CA GLU A 30 9.44 -9.91 8.02
C GLU A 30 9.18 -11.16 8.84
N VAL A 31 8.95 -12.30 8.20
CA VAL A 31 8.77 -13.61 8.84
C VAL A 31 9.93 -14.52 8.49
N GLU A 32 10.80 -14.78 9.48
CA GLU A 32 11.89 -15.73 9.37
C GLU A 32 11.47 -17.09 9.93
N LYS A 33 11.62 -18.18 9.15
CA LYS A 33 11.29 -19.55 9.59
C LYS A 33 12.54 -20.42 9.65
N ASN A 34 12.64 -21.27 10.67
CA ASN A 34 13.77 -22.20 10.80
C ASN A 34 13.67 -23.41 9.84
N LYS A 35 12.51 -23.65 9.22
CA LYS A 35 12.22 -24.76 8.30
C LYS A 35 11.27 -24.26 7.20
N GLY A 36 11.43 -24.75 5.96
CA GLY A 36 10.61 -24.40 4.79
C GLY A 36 11.45 -23.94 3.58
N LEU A 37 10.83 -23.87 2.40
CA LEU A 37 11.47 -23.45 1.15
C LEU A 37 11.78 -21.94 1.14
N HIS A 38 10.84 -21.12 1.62
CA HIS A 38 11.02 -19.68 1.81
C HIS A 38 11.41 -19.40 3.26
N LYS A 39 12.69 -19.11 3.48
CA LYS A 39 13.24 -18.83 4.82
C LYS A 39 12.81 -17.46 5.35
N ILE A 40 12.53 -16.51 4.46
CA ILE A 40 12.12 -15.15 4.76
C ILE A 40 10.93 -14.80 3.86
N GLN A 41 9.86 -14.28 4.45
CA GLN A 41 8.70 -13.72 3.77
C GLN A 41 8.54 -12.27 4.22
N ASN A 42 8.26 -11.37 3.28
CA ASN A 42 8.03 -9.96 3.54
C ASN A 42 6.62 -9.61 3.07
N ASP A 43 5.78 -9.14 4.00
CA ASP A 43 4.46 -8.61 3.68
C ASP A 43 4.44 -7.10 4.01
N TYR A 44 3.70 -6.33 3.21
CA TYR A 44 3.58 -4.88 3.40
C TYR A 44 2.14 -4.48 3.62
N TRP A 45 1.94 -3.52 4.52
CA TRP A 45 0.67 -2.89 4.81
C TRP A 45 0.87 -1.39 4.87
N VAL A 46 -0.18 -0.62 4.62
CA VAL A 46 -0.14 0.84 4.68
C VAL A 46 -1.24 1.39 5.56
N VAL A 47 -0.89 2.47 6.23
CA VAL A 47 -1.79 3.34 6.96
C VAL A 47 -1.72 4.72 6.32
N SER A 48 -2.84 5.22 5.81
CA SER A 48 -2.94 6.63 5.44
C SER A 48 -2.93 7.48 6.72
N ILE A 49 -1.96 8.40 6.83
CA ILE A 49 -1.82 9.21 8.04
C ILE A 49 -3.04 10.13 8.21
N ASN A 50 -3.59 10.61 7.09
CA ASN A 50 -4.75 11.50 7.07
C ASN A 50 -6.02 10.81 7.60
N SER A 51 -6.26 9.56 7.23
CA SER A 51 -7.45 8.82 7.69
C SER A 51 -7.44 8.54 9.21
N TRP A 52 -6.26 8.56 9.82
CA TRP A 52 -6.10 8.37 11.26
C TRP A 52 -6.30 9.63 12.11
N THR A 53 -6.49 10.79 11.47
CA THR A 53 -6.98 11.99 12.14
C THR A 53 -8.48 11.92 12.43
N ASN A 54 -9.23 11.11 11.67
CA ASN A 54 -10.64 10.83 11.87
C ASN A 54 -10.83 9.47 12.56
N PRO A 55 -11.39 9.42 13.78
CA PRO A 55 -11.52 8.15 14.52
C PRO A 55 -12.43 7.11 13.84
N ASN A 56 -13.25 7.51 12.87
CA ASN A 56 -14.18 6.64 12.15
C ASN A 56 -13.60 6.04 10.85
N GLU A 57 -12.43 6.48 10.41
CA GLU A 57 -11.82 6.12 9.11
C GLU A 57 -10.45 5.46 9.29
N LYS A 58 -10.20 4.83 10.44
CA LYS A 58 -8.95 4.14 10.73
C LYS A 58 -8.80 2.90 9.87
N SER A 59 -8.18 3.08 8.72
CA SER A 59 -7.97 2.00 7.78
C SER A 59 -6.51 1.52 7.79
N LEU A 60 -6.37 0.21 7.59
CA LEU A 60 -5.11 -0.50 7.40
C LEU A 60 -5.29 -1.35 6.15
N TYR A 61 -4.54 -1.03 5.10
CA TYR A 61 -4.72 -1.65 3.79
C TYR A 61 -3.53 -2.56 3.46
N PRO A 62 -3.75 -3.72 2.81
CA PRO A 62 -2.65 -4.46 2.22
C PRO A 62 -1.95 -3.57 1.19
N PHE A 63 -0.62 -3.61 1.16
CA PHE A 63 0.16 -2.80 0.23
C PHE A 63 0.74 -3.71 -0.85
N ASN A 64 0.08 -3.70 -2.01
CA ASN A 64 0.47 -4.53 -3.14
C ASN A 64 1.50 -3.78 -3.98
N ILE A 65 2.76 -4.21 -3.88
CA ILE A 65 3.88 -3.67 -4.67
C ILE A 65 4.07 -4.49 -5.96
N GLU A 66 3.49 -5.68 -6.01
CA GLU A 66 3.62 -6.66 -7.09
C GLU A 66 2.26 -7.34 -7.36
N GLY A 67 2.14 -8.03 -8.50
CA GLY A 67 1.00 -8.91 -8.81
C GLY A 67 -0.19 -8.24 -9.50
N PHE A 68 0.00 -7.07 -10.11
CA PHE A 68 -0.97 -6.37 -10.95
C PHE A 68 -0.39 -6.09 -12.33
N SER A 69 -1.25 -5.88 -13.33
CA SER A 69 -0.90 -5.52 -14.70
C SER A 69 -0.76 -4.00 -14.86
N ALA A 70 -0.15 -3.54 -15.96
CA ALA A 70 -0.13 -2.10 -16.30
C ALA A 70 -1.55 -1.58 -16.52
N THR A 71 -2.44 -2.42 -17.07
CA THR A 71 -3.87 -2.10 -17.21
C THR A 71 -4.54 -1.89 -15.85
N ASP A 72 -4.28 -2.75 -14.86
CA ASP A 72 -4.83 -2.57 -13.51
C ASP A 72 -4.36 -1.25 -12.88
N LEU A 73 -3.11 -0.87 -13.11
CA LEU A 73 -2.56 0.40 -12.64
C LEU A 73 -3.27 1.60 -13.28
N ASP A 74 -3.39 1.60 -14.61
CA ASP A 74 -4.07 2.67 -15.35
C ASP A 74 -5.53 2.80 -14.91
N GLU A 75 -6.22 1.67 -14.75
CA GLU A 75 -7.61 1.64 -14.27
C GLU A 75 -7.73 2.10 -12.81
N CYS A 76 -6.80 1.71 -11.93
CA CYS A 76 -6.75 2.19 -10.55
C CYS A 76 -6.65 3.73 -10.52
N CYS A 77 -5.78 4.30 -11.35
CA CYS A 77 -5.50 5.73 -11.35
C CYS A 77 -6.58 6.62 -11.98
N ILE A 78 -7.64 6.02 -12.53
CA ILE A 78 -8.83 6.73 -13.04
C ILE A 78 -10.10 6.36 -12.26
N ASP A 79 -9.95 5.92 -11.01
CA ASP A 79 -11.02 5.56 -10.07
C ASP A 79 -11.97 4.45 -10.59
N LYS A 80 -11.46 3.54 -11.42
CA LYS A 80 -12.22 2.34 -11.78
C LYS A 80 -12.10 1.26 -10.71
N GLU A 81 -13.19 0.54 -10.54
CA GLU A 81 -13.23 -0.66 -9.70
C GLU A 81 -12.32 -1.75 -10.28
N LEU A 82 -11.49 -2.36 -9.42
CA LEU A 82 -10.57 -3.43 -9.83
C LEU A 82 -11.01 -4.81 -9.33
N ILE A 83 -10.66 -5.82 -10.12
CA ILE A 83 -10.64 -7.22 -9.68
C ILE A 83 -9.19 -7.71 -9.80
N LEU A 84 -8.47 -7.71 -8.69
CA LEU A 84 -7.09 -8.18 -8.65
C LEU A 84 -6.97 -9.66 -9.05
N PHE A 85 -5.82 -10.03 -9.61
CA PHE A 85 -5.47 -11.42 -9.97
C PHE A 85 -6.41 -12.07 -11.00
N ASN A 86 -7.04 -11.27 -11.87
CA ASN A 86 -7.89 -11.76 -12.96
C ASN A 86 -7.25 -11.54 -14.33
N PRO A 87 -6.10 -12.19 -14.64
CA PRO A 87 -5.40 -11.95 -15.89
C PRO A 87 -6.26 -12.31 -17.09
N THR A 88 -6.68 -11.30 -17.84
CA THR A 88 -7.34 -11.43 -19.14
C THR A 88 -6.30 -11.45 -20.26
N THR A 89 -6.66 -12.00 -21.42
CA THR A 89 -5.76 -12.02 -22.60
C THR A 89 -5.47 -10.64 -23.19
N SER A 90 -6.12 -9.60 -22.68
CA SER A 90 -5.95 -8.19 -23.07
C SER A 90 -5.04 -7.39 -22.15
N GLU A 91 -4.59 -7.96 -21.02
CA GLU A 91 -3.75 -7.23 -20.07
C GLU A 91 -2.31 -7.10 -20.54
N SER A 92 -1.79 -5.88 -20.42
CA SER A 92 -0.38 -5.58 -20.64
C SER A 92 0.37 -5.64 -19.31
N PHE A 93 1.54 -6.27 -19.32
CA PHE A 93 2.53 -6.17 -18.23
C PHE A 93 3.71 -5.27 -18.62
N ASP A 94 3.60 -4.60 -19.76
CA ASP A 94 4.54 -3.59 -20.21
C ASP A 94 4.15 -2.27 -19.54
N PHE A 95 4.78 -1.99 -18.39
CA PHE A 95 4.62 -0.73 -17.67
C PHE A 95 5.37 0.41 -18.39
N GLU A 96 4.88 1.64 -18.24
CA GLU A 96 5.59 2.82 -18.74
C GLU A 96 7.03 2.90 -18.22
N ASP A 97 7.92 3.45 -19.04
CA ASP A 97 9.32 3.64 -18.72
C ASP A 97 9.46 4.42 -17.40
N GLY A 98 10.12 3.81 -16.41
CA GLY A 98 10.38 4.42 -15.11
C GLY A 98 9.45 3.96 -13.97
N PHE A 99 8.29 3.34 -14.25
CA PHE A 99 7.41 2.83 -13.19
C PHE A 99 8.11 1.77 -12.32
N LEU A 100 8.70 0.75 -12.95
CA LEU A 100 9.46 -0.28 -12.25
C LEU A 100 10.64 0.31 -11.47
N GLN A 101 11.24 1.40 -11.97
CA GLN A 101 12.30 2.10 -11.26
C GLN A 101 11.76 2.80 -10.01
N SER A 102 10.62 3.48 -10.10
CA SER A 102 9.94 4.09 -8.96
C SER A 102 9.59 3.06 -7.88
N GLN A 103 9.09 1.88 -8.26
CA GLN A 103 8.81 0.78 -7.33
C GLN A 103 10.07 0.29 -6.60
N ASN A 104 11.16 0.09 -7.35
CA ASN A 104 12.43 -0.30 -6.77
C ASN A 104 13.00 0.79 -5.84
N ASN A 105 12.80 2.06 -6.18
CA ASN A 105 13.19 3.19 -5.33
C ASN A 105 12.39 3.20 -4.03
N LEU A 106 11.07 2.99 -4.08
CA LEU A 106 10.23 2.87 -2.88
C LEU A 106 10.69 1.73 -1.98
N LEU A 107 10.88 0.53 -2.54
CA LEU A 107 11.32 -0.64 -1.79
C LEU A 107 12.69 -0.41 -1.12
N SER A 108 13.61 0.23 -1.84
CA SER A 108 14.93 0.58 -1.30
C SER A 108 14.82 1.61 -0.17
N LEU A 109 14.04 2.68 -0.39
CA LEU A 109 13.76 3.71 0.60
C LEU A 109 13.13 3.12 1.87
N VAL A 110 12.14 2.24 1.73
CA VAL A 110 11.51 1.52 2.84
C VAL A 110 12.53 0.69 3.59
N LYS A 111 13.33 -0.11 2.88
CA LYS A 111 14.30 -1.02 3.48
C LYS A 111 15.41 -0.28 4.25
N GLU A 112 15.88 0.84 3.73
CA GLU A 112 16.98 1.61 4.31
C GLU A 112 16.54 2.44 5.53
N ASN A 113 15.31 2.95 5.51
CA ASN A 113 14.82 3.90 6.52
C ASN A 113 13.85 3.28 7.55
N ARG A 114 13.59 1.98 7.45
CA ARG A 114 12.66 1.30 8.36
C ARG A 114 13.11 1.31 9.82
N THR A 115 12.17 1.64 10.69
CA THR A 115 12.35 1.59 12.15
C THR A 115 11.71 0.33 12.69
N LYS A 116 12.49 -0.50 13.40
CA LYS A 116 11.96 -1.71 14.04
C LYS A 116 11.05 -1.34 15.22
N VAL A 117 9.81 -1.84 15.19
CA VAL A 117 8.81 -1.60 16.24
C VAL A 117 8.71 -2.79 17.19
N GLN A 118 8.66 -4.01 16.65
CA GLN A 118 8.41 -5.20 17.46
C GLN A 118 9.08 -6.44 16.88
N THR A 119 9.43 -7.38 17.76
CA THR A 119 9.77 -8.75 17.39
C THR A 119 8.91 -9.72 18.17
N ILE A 120 8.33 -10.70 17.48
CA ILE A 120 7.49 -11.77 18.05
C ILE A 120 8.11 -13.11 17.67
N ASN A 121 8.43 -13.91 18.68
CA ASN A 121 8.94 -15.25 18.49
C ASN A 121 7.82 -16.27 18.74
N LYS A 122 7.54 -17.10 17.75
CA LYS A 122 6.58 -18.20 17.84
C LYS A 122 7.27 -19.55 17.77
N LYS A 123 6.76 -20.48 18.55
CA LYS A 123 7.12 -21.89 18.48
C LYS A 123 5.85 -22.70 18.28
N TRP A 124 5.78 -23.40 17.16
CA TRP A 124 4.67 -24.26 16.81
C TRP A 124 4.84 -25.65 17.43
N LYS A 125 3.72 -26.35 17.66
CA LYS A 125 3.75 -27.75 18.16
C LYS A 125 4.53 -28.69 17.24
N SER A 126 4.56 -28.40 15.94
CA SER A 126 5.36 -29.12 14.92
C SER A 126 6.88 -28.91 15.04
N GLY A 127 7.34 -28.07 15.97
CA GLY A 127 8.76 -27.74 16.14
C GLY A 127 9.28 -26.66 15.19
N ILE A 128 8.42 -26.10 14.32
CA ILE A 128 8.72 -24.90 13.53
C ILE A 128 8.85 -23.71 14.49
N ARG A 129 9.86 -22.88 14.26
CA ARG A 129 10.07 -21.60 14.95
C ARG A 129 9.98 -20.48 13.93
N GLU A 130 9.21 -19.45 14.27
CA GLU A 130 9.07 -18.27 13.46
C GLU A 130 9.48 -17.05 14.26
N LYS A 131 10.28 -16.18 13.67
CA LYS A 131 10.58 -14.84 14.17
C LYS A 131 9.91 -13.84 13.25
N ILE A 132 8.93 -13.14 13.78
CA ILE A 132 8.18 -12.10 13.07
C ILE A 132 8.74 -10.76 13.53
N THR A 133 9.32 -9.99 12.63
CA THR A 133 9.84 -8.64 12.93
C THR A 133 8.99 -7.62 12.19
N ILE A 134 8.47 -6.65 12.94
CA ILE A 134 7.60 -5.58 12.41
C ILE A 134 8.42 -4.31 12.38
N TYR A 135 8.43 -3.66 11.22
CA TYR A 135 9.03 -2.35 11.01
C TYR A 135 8.01 -1.37 10.48
N VAL A 136 8.33 -0.09 10.62
CA VAL A 136 7.55 1.01 10.06
C VAL A 136 8.45 2.01 9.36
N THR A 137 7.97 2.54 8.24
CA THR A 137 8.63 3.60 7.48
C THR A 137 7.58 4.62 7.02
N PRO A 138 7.60 5.86 7.56
CA PRO A 138 6.77 6.93 7.02
C PRO A 138 7.32 7.41 5.68
N VAL A 139 6.45 7.45 4.68
CA VAL A 139 6.77 7.80 3.30
C VAL A 139 5.74 8.79 2.80
N ASN A 140 6.21 9.83 2.12
CA ASN A 140 5.38 10.70 1.31
C ASN A 140 5.57 10.30 -0.15
N GLY A 141 4.56 10.48 -0.99
CA GLY A 141 4.69 10.23 -2.43
C GLY A 141 3.36 10.25 -3.15
N ILE A 142 3.39 9.88 -4.42
CA ILE A 142 2.19 9.80 -5.26
C ILE A 142 1.67 8.38 -5.26
N PHE A 143 0.39 8.24 -4.92
CA PHE A 143 -0.33 6.97 -4.91
C PHE A 143 -1.66 7.13 -5.64
N CYS A 144 -2.13 6.03 -6.23
CA CYS A 144 -3.51 5.89 -6.71
C CYS A 144 -4.29 5.06 -5.70
N THR A 145 -5.52 5.46 -5.41
CA THR A 145 -6.44 4.73 -4.54
C THR A 145 -7.53 4.12 -5.40
N CYS A 146 -7.80 2.83 -5.25
CA CYS A 146 -8.88 2.19 -5.97
C CYS A 146 -9.61 1.16 -5.10
N GLU A 147 -10.90 1.00 -5.37
CA GLU A 147 -11.74 0.02 -4.71
C GLU A 147 -11.60 -1.35 -5.39
N VAL A 148 -11.31 -2.37 -4.59
CA VAL A 148 -11.21 -3.75 -5.04
C VAL A 148 -12.47 -4.50 -4.64
N LYS A 149 -13.08 -5.22 -5.58
CA LYS A 149 -14.24 -6.08 -5.30
C LYS A 149 -13.84 -7.50 -4.95
N HIS A 150 -14.52 -8.08 -3.95
CA HIS A 150 -14.24 -9.43 -3.45
C HIS A 150 -14.39 -10.53 -4.49
N LYS A 151 -15.16 -10.31 -5.56
CA LYS A 151 -15.55 -11.38 -6.47
C LYS A 151 -15.91 -10.91 -7.87
N ASN A 152 -15.53 -11.70 -8.86
CA ASN A 152 -16.15 -11.74 -10.18
C ASN A 152 -16.77 -13.13 -10.46
N GLU A 153 -17.29 -13.38 -11.66
CA GLU A 153 -17.92 -14.66 -12.01
C GLU A 153 -16.98 -15.88 -11.88
N HIS A 154 -15.66 -15.66 -11.81
CA HIS A 154 -14.63 -16.70 -11.91
C HIS A 154 -13.65 -16.75 -10.72
N ILE A 155 -13.51 -15.67 -9.96
CA ILE A 155 -12.48 -15.49 -8.92
C ILE A 155 -13.11 -14.85 -7.69
N ASP A 156 -12.84 -15.43 -6.52
CA ASP A 156 -13.12 -14.87 -5.20
C ASP A 156 -11.77 -14.60 -4.52
N ILE A 157 -11.42 -13.32 -4.41
CA ILE A 157 -10.12 -12.87 -3.88
C ILE A 157 -10.14 -12.72 -2.35
N GLY A 158 -11.30 -12.88 -1.70
CA GLY A 158 -11.42 -12.84 -0.24
C GLY A 158 -11.10 -11.49 0.41
N PHE A 159 -10.98 -10.41 -0.37
CA PHE A 159 -10.77 -9.03 0.09
C PHE A 159 -11.65 -8.07 -0.72
N GLU A 160 -12.39 -7.20 -0.03
CA GLU A 160 -13.10 -6.06 -0.61
C GLU A 160 -12.78 -4.83 0.20
N GLY A 161 -12.48 -3.73 -0.49
CA GLY A 161 -12.08 -2.48 0.10
C GLY A 161 -11.05 -1.75 -0.75
N GLU A 162 -10.56 -0.63 -0.23
CA GLU A 162 -9.58 0.19 -0.94
C GLU A 162 -8.18 -0.42 -0.89
N ILE A 163 -7.43 -0.24 -1.96
CA ILE A 163 -5.99 -0.47 -2.02
C ILE A 163 -5.30 0.79 -2.48
N LEU A 164 -4.01 0.90 -2.14
CA LEU A 164 -3.13 1.96 -2.59
C LEU A 164 -2.08 1.39 -3.53
N MET A 165 -2.00 1.92 -4.74
CA MET A 165 -0.95 1.61 -5.71
C MET A 165 0.10 2.73 -5.75
N PRO A 166 1.37 2.42 -5.47
CA PRO A 166 2.46 3.40 -5.54
C PRO A 166 2.81 3.80 -6.96
N ILE A 167 2.99 5.11 -7.21
CA ILE A 167 3.32 5.68 -8.52
C ILE A 167 4.75 6.24 -8.55
N SER A 168 5.03 7.32 -7.80
CA SER A 168 6.30 8.05 -7.89
C SER A 168 6.57 8.99 -6.71
N ASP A 169 7.70 9.71 -6.80
CA ASP A 169 8.08 10.84 -5.92
C ASP A 169 8.14 10.48 -4.43
N PHE A 170 8.65 9.29 -4.14
CA PHE A 170 8.73 8.77 -2.79
C PHE A 170 9.83 9.46 -1.97
N GLU A 171 9.44 10.00 -0.83
CA GLU A 171 10.33 10.65 0.12
C GLU A 171 10.14 10.10 1.52
N TYR A 172 11.26 9.90 2.24
CA TYR A 172 11.21 9.48 3.63
C TYR A 172 10.83 10.65 4.54
N ASN A 173 9.84 10.45 5.42
CA ASN A 173 9.35 11.47 6.35
C ASN A 173 9.72 11.16 7.82
N PRO A 174 10.99 11.36 8.24
CA PRO A 174 11.45 11.02 9.60
C PRO A 174 10.76 11.84 10.71
N ILE A 175 10.22 13.01 10.37
CA ILE A 175 9.59 13.91 11.33
C ILE A 175 8.34 13.26 11.90
N PHE A 176 7.60 12.50 11.09
CA PHE A 176 6.39 11.80 11.51
C PHE A 176 6.62 10.85 12.70
N LEU A 177 7.78 10.17 12.76
CA LEU A 177 8.13 9.26 13.86
C LEU A 177 8.21 9.95 15.24
N LYS A 178 8.32 11.28 15.27
CA LYS A 178 8.36 12.08 16.50
C LYS A 178 6.98 12.59 16.92
N SER A 179 5.96 12.42 16.09
CA SER A 179 4.60 12.92 16.35
C SER A 179 3.87 12.09 17.42
N ASP A 180 2.89 12.71 18.08
CA ASP A 180 1.99 11.97 18.98
C ASP A 180 1.01 11.07 18.22
N LEU A 181 0.67 11.45 16.97
CA LEU A 181 -0.16 10.62 16.10
C LEU A 181 0.52 9.27 15.81
N TYR A 182 1.82 9.26 15.53
CA TYR A 182 2.60 8.03 15.38
C TYR A 182 2.51 7.13 16.61
N LYS A 183 2.65 7.69 17.82
CA LYS A 183 2.52 6.93 19.08
C LYS A 183 1.12 6.30 19.20
N ASN A 184 0.07 7.04 18.84
CA ASN A 184 -1.30 6.55 18.85
C ASN A 184 -1.52 5.41 17.84
N ILE A 185 -1.00 5.57 16.62
CA ILE A 185 -1.04 4.52 15.58
C ILE A 185 -0.34 3.26 16.08
N LEU A 186 0.84 3.37 16.70
CA LEU A 186 1.57 2.21 17.24
C LEU A 186 0.76 1.44 18.30
N VAL A 187 0.06 2.14 19.21
CA VAL A 187 -0.75 1.50 20.24
C VAL A 187 -1.93 0.74 19.61
N CYS A 188 -2.62 1.33 18.63
CA CYS A 188 -3.73 0.68 17.94
C CYS A 188 -3.24 -0.48 17.06
N THR A 189 -2.18 -0.29 16.29
CA THR A 189 -1.61 -1.32 15.42
C THR A 189 -1.05 -2.48 16.21
N TYR A 190 -0.51 -2.28 17.42
CA TYR A 190 -0.12 -3.37 18.32
C TYR A 190 -1.28 -4.34 18.62
N LEU A 191 -2.49 -3.83 18.80
CA LEU A 191 -3.69 -4.65 18.98
C LEU A 191 -4.07 -5.39 17.69
N ILE A 192 -3.97 -4.72 16.54
CA ILE A 192 -4.24 -5.30 15.23
C ILE A 192 -3.22 -6.41 14.91
N PHE A 193 -1.92 -6.17 15.10
CA PHE A 193 -0.87 -7.16 14.91
C PHE A 193 -1.06 -8.36 15.82
N LYS A 194 -1.40 -8.17 17.10
CA LYS A 194 -1.75 -9.30 17.96
C LYS A 194 -2.88 -10.14 17.38
N LYS A 195 -3.90 -9.52 16.77
CA LYS A 195 -5.05 -10.21 16.17
C LYS A 195 -4.70 -10.88 14.84
N LEU A 196 -4.00 -10.19 13.93
CA LEU A 196 -3.49 -10.74 12.66
C LEU A 196 -2.54 -11.91 12.89
N ILE A 197 -1.73 -11.83 13.94
CA ILE A 197 -0.78 -12.88 14.30
C ILE A 197 -1.49 -14.02 15.04
N ALA A 198 -2.54 -13.76 15.82
CA ALA A 198 -3.34 -14.80 16.47
C ALA A 198 -4.27 -15.54 15.49
N CYS A 199 -4.66 -14.89 14.40
CA CYS A 199 -5.57 -15.44 13.39
C CYS A 199 -4.81 -15.74 12.07
N PRO A 200 -4.29 -16.97 11.89
CA PRO A 200 -3.54 -17.33 10.67
C PRO A 200 -4.37 -17.25 9.39
N PHE A 201 -5.70 -17.12 9.49
CA PHE A 201 -6.62 -16.97 8.36
C PHE A 201 -6.50 -15.61 7.63
N LEU A 202 -5.94 -14.58 8.27
CA LEU A 202 -5.76 -13.24 7.68
C LEU A 202 -4.35 -13.01 7.12
N ARG A 203 -3.53 -14.07 7.04
CA ARG A 203 -2.12 -14.02 6.61
C ARG A 203 -1.90 -14.57 5.19
N GLN A 204 -2.94 -14.54 4.36
CA GLN A 204 -3.04 -15.12 3.00
C GLN A 204 -3.08 -16.68 3.01
N ARG A 205 -3.83 -17.44 2.20
CA ARG A 205 -4.56 -17.24 0.93
C ARG A 205 -4.03 -16.16 0.02
#